data_AF-A0A2R4VQ71-F1
#
_entry.id   AF-A0A2R4VQ71-F1
#
_cell.length_a   1.000
_cell.length_b   1.000
_cell.length_c   1.000
_cell.angle_alpha   90.00
_cell.angle_beta   90.00
_cell.angle_gamma   90.00
#
_symmetry.space_group_name_H-M   'P 1'
#
loop_
_entity.id
_entity.type
_entity.pdbx_description
1 polymer ?
#
loop_
_entity_poly.entity_id
_entity_poly.type
_entity_poly.pdbx_seq_one_letter_code
_entity_poly.pdbx_strand_id
1 'polypeptide(L)'
;MSDSSPQSTVVCEGPATITSVEAICNHLHQALQTASLVEVDCRSVTEVDVCFLQALISARVVAERRGVDLRMRQPLARTLSDALERCGLVAKSGAPRPDQEFWVGKV
;
A
#
# COMPACT_ATOMS: atom_id res chain seq x y z
N MET A 1 12.61 25.61 -13.95
CA MET A 1 11.81 24.59 -14.67
C MET A 1 11.42 23.57 -13.62
N SER A 2 10.15 23.52 -13.22
CA SER A 2 9.69 22.61 -12.17
C SER A 2 9.66 21.20 -12.74
N ASP A 3 10.64 20.39 -12.34
CA ASP A 3 10.71 18.99 -12.68
C ASP A 3 9.73 18.23 -11.77
N SER A 4 8.43 18.38 -12.05
CA SER A 4 7.40 17.62 -11.32
C SER A 4 7.49 16.17 -11.79
N SER A 5 8.26 15.37 -11.06
CA SER A 5 8.35 13.94 -11.33
C SER A 5 6.94 13.32 -11.30
N PRO A 6 6.59 12.43 -12.23
CA PRO A 6 5.21 11.95 -12.38
C PRO A 6 4.75 11.27 -11.08
N GLN A 7 3.62 11.73 -10.54
CA GLN A 7 2.97 11.16 -9.36
C GLN A 7 1.67 10.47 -9.78
N SER A 8 1.38 9.32 -9.18
CA SER A 8 0.14 8.58 -9.38
C SER A 8 -0.48 8.18 -8.04
N THR A 9 -1.81 8.07 -8.02
CA THR A 9 -2.54 7.52 -6.89
C THR A 9 -3.31 6.29 -7.34
N VAL A 10 -3.10 5.15 -6.67
CA VAL A 10 -3.89 3.93 -6.85
C VAL A 10 -4.93 3.90 -5.75
N VAL A 11 -6.20 4.07 -6.12
CA VAL A 11 -7.31 4.07 -5.17
C VAL A 11 -7.87 2.64 -5.04
N CYS A 12 -7.98 2.17 -3.80
CA CYS A 12 -8.60 0.90 -3.43
C CYS A 12 -9.87 1.20 -2.64
N GLU A 13 -11.03 0.82 -3.18
CA GLU A 13 -12.35 1.08 -2.60
C GLU A 13 -13.18 -0.21 -2.55
N GLY A 14 -14.00 -0.37 -1.51
CA GLY A 14 -14.82 -1.56 -1.32
C GLY A 14 -14.01 -2.77 -0.84
N PRO A 15 -14.49 -4.01 -1.10
CA PRO A 15 -13.79 -5.21 -0.69
C PRO A 15 -12.46 -5.37 -1.45
N ALA A 16 -11.34 -5.38 -0.73
CA ALA A 16 -10.01 -5.66 -1.26
C ALA A 16 -9.62 -7.09 -0.88
N THR A 17 -10.08 -8.04 -1.68
CA THR A 17 -9.94 -9.48 -1.46
C THR A 17 -9.46 -10.20 -2.72
N ILE A 18 -9.29 -11.52 -2.64
CA ILE A 18 -8.91 -12.40 -3.75
C ILE A 18 -9.74 -12.19 -5.02
N THR A 19 -11.00 -11.76 -4.92
CA THR A 19 -11.87 -11.50 -6.08
C THR A 19 -11.51 -10.21 -6.83
N SER A 20 -10.88 -9.25 -6.15
CA SER A 20 -10.47 -7.95 -6.69
C SER A 20 -8.96 -7.80 -6.90
N VAL A 21 -8.16 -8.70 -6.31
CA VAL A 21 -6.71 -8.51 -6.18
C VAL A 21 -5.99 -8.46 -7.53
N GLU A 22 -6.49 -9.16 -8.55
CA GLU A 22 -5.90 -9.11 -9.89
C GLU A 22 -5.98 -7.71 -10.49
N ALA A 23 -7.15 -7.07 -10.42
CA ALA A 23 -7.34 -5.70 -10.90
C ALA A 23 -6.45 -4.71 -10.12
N ILE A 24 -6.36 -4.88 -8.80
CA ILE A 24 -5.49 -4.08 -7.93
C ILE A 24 -4.01 -4.24 -8.33
N CYS A 25 -3.54 -5.47 -8.55
CA CYS A 25 -2.18 -5.76 -9.00
C CYS A 25 -1.88 -5.10 -10.35
N ASN A 26 -2.82 -5.14 -11.30
CA ASN A 26 -2.66 -4.48 -12.60
C ASN A 26 -2.53 -2.96 -12.45
N HIS A 27 -3.36 -2.34 -11.61
CA HIS A 27 -3.27 -0.90 -11.35
C HIS A 27 -1.96 -0.51 -10.66
N LEU A 28 -1.53 -1.26 -9.64
CA LEU A 28 -0.24 -1.06 -8.97
C LEU A 28 0.91 -1.21 -9.96
N HIS A 29 0.89 -2.25 -10.79
CA HIS A 29 1.92 -2.50 -11.79
C HIS A 29 2.04 -1.35 -12.80
N GLN A 30 0.91 -0.88 -13.34
CA GLN A 30 0.88 0.24 -14.28
C GLN A 30 1.41 1.53 -13.64
N ALA A 31 1.01 1.83 -12.40
CA ALA A 31 1.49 3.00 -11.68
C ALA A 31 3.01 2.94 -11.44
N LEU A 32 3.52 1.79 -10.99
CA LEU A 32 4.95 1.56 -10.74
C LEU A 32 5.82 1.55 -12.01
N GLN A 33 5.23 1.47 -13.21
CA GLN A 33 5.96 1.60 -14.46
C GLN A 33 6.12 3.05 -14.94
N THR A 34 5.21 3.94 -14.52
CA THR A 34 5.02 5.25 -15.15
C THR A 34 5.29 6.43 -14.22
N ALA A 35 5.14 6.21 -12.91
CA ALA A 35 5.32 7.24 -11.89
C ALA A 35 6.63 7.06 -11.13
N SER A 36 7.18 8.18 -10.68
CA SER A 36 8.29 8.28 -9.73
C SER A 36 7.83 8.23 -8.28
N LEU A 37 6.57 8.59 -8.03
CA LEU A 37 5.90 8.54 -6.73
C LEU A 37 4.52 7.91 -6.91
N VAL A 38 4.22 6.86 -6.15
CA VAL A 38 2.92 6.20 -6.12
C VAL A 38 2.36 6.25 -4.72
N GLU A 39 1.16 6.83 -4.57
CA GLU A 39 0.39 6.76 -3.33
C GLU A 39 -0.70 5.70 -3.45
N VAL A 40 -0.81 4.81 -2.48
CA VAL A 40 -1.91 3.84 -2.40
C VAL A 40 -2.95 4.36 -1.42
N ASP A 41 -4.15 4.67 -1.92
CA ASP A 41 -5.26 5.17 -1.13
C ASP A 41 -6.21 4.05 -0.74
N CYS A 42 -6.12 3.62 0.52
CA CYS A 42 -6.95 2.55 1.08
C CYS A 42 -8.02 3.07 2.06
N ARG A 43 -8.37 4.36 2.03
CA ARG A 43 -9.31 4.97 2.99
C ARG A 43 -10.73 4.37 2.90
N SER A 44 -11.12 3.92 1.72
CA SER A 44 -12.46 3.41 1.41
C SER A 44 -12.52 1.89 1.32
N VAL A 45 -11.49 1.17 1.75
CA VAL A 45 -11.49 -0.30 1.78
C VAL A 45 -12.38 -0.80 2.92
N THR A 46 -13.31 -1.70 2.60
CA THR A 46 -14.28 -2.25 3.55
C THR A 46 -13.90 -3.63 4.08
N GLU A 47 -13.19 -4.42 3.28
CA GLU A 47 -12.73 -5.78 3.61
C GLU A 47 -11.28 -5.98 3.13
N VAL A 48 -10.48 -6.72 3.90
CA VAL A 48 -9.08 -7.02 3.58
C VAL A 48 -8.81 -8.50 3.85
N ASP A 49 -8.19 -9.17 2.90
CA ASP A 49 -7.65 -10.52 3.09
C ASP A 49 -6.12 -10.58 2.89
N VAL A 50 -5.58 -11.78 3.05
CA VAL A 50 -4.14 -12.03 2.91
C VAL A 50 -3.63 -11.77 1.48
N CYS A 51 -4.45 -11.98 0.46
CA CYS A 51 -4.07 -11.75 -0.93
C CYS A 51 -3.85 -10.25 -1.20
N PHE A 52 -4.71 -9.39 -0.67
CA PHE A 52 -4.52 -7.95 -0.77
C PHE A 52 -3.25 -7.47 -0.04
N LEU A 53 -2.98 -7.98 1.16
CA LEU A 53 -1.73 -7.66 1.87
C LEU A 53 -0.49 -8.11 1.10
N GLN A 54 -0.52 -9.30 0.50
CA GLN A 54 0.56 -9.81 -0.35
C GLN A 54 0.77 -8.95 -1.60
N ALA A 55 -0.30 -8.40 -2.19
CA ALA A 55 -0.21 -7.47 -3.31
C ALA A 55 0.52 -6.18 -2.92
N LEU A 56 0.19 -5.60 -1.75
CA LEU A 56 0.88 -4.41 -1.25
C LEU A 56 2.36 -4.66 -0.94
N ILE A 57 2.68 -5.80 -0.28
CA ILE A 57 4.07 -6.20 -0.01
C ILE A 57 4.85 -6.37 -1.32
N SER A 58 4.25 -7.04 -2.30
CA SER A 58 4.86 -7.26 -3.62
C SER A 58 5.08 -5.95 -4.35
N ALA A 59 4.10 -5.03 -4.32
CA ALA A 59 4.22 -3.70 -4.91
C ALA A 59 5.36 -2.90 -4.28
N ARG A 60 5.54 -2.97 -2.95
CA ARG A 60 6.66 -2.35 -2.26
C ARG A 60 8.01 -2.90 -2.73
N VAL A 61 8.17 -4.21 -2.79
CA VAL A 61 9.40 -4.86 -3.28
C VAL A 61 9.70 -4.44 -4.73
N VAL A 62 8.67 -4.33 -5.57
CA VAL A 62 8.83 -3.88 -6.96
C VAL A 62 9.20 -2.39 -7.03
N ALA A 63 8.60 -1.55 -6.20
CA ALA A 63 8.91 -0.12 -6.14
C ALA A 63 10.37 0.12 -5.73
N GLU A 64 10.84 -0.56 -4.68
CA GLU A 64 12.23 -0.52 -4.21
C GLU A 64 13.21 -0.92 -5.33
N ARG A 65 12.93 -2.01 -6.06
CA ARG A 65 13.77 -2.45 -7.20
C ARG A 65 13.78 -1.47 -8.36
N ARG A 66 12.74 -0.66 -8.52
CA ARG A 66 12.59 0.32 -9.61
C ARG A 66 13.02 1.73 -9.22
N GLY A 67 13.33 1.97 -7.94
CA GLY A 67 13.59 3.32 -7.43
C GLY A 67 12.35 4.22 -7.44
N VAL A 68 11.15 3.64 -7.36
CA VAL A 68 9.87 4.37 -7.25
C VAL A 68 9.55 4.56 -5.78
N ASP A 69 9.20 5.78 -5.37
CA ASP A 69 8.73 6.06 -4.02
C ASP A 69 7.27 5.58 -3.89
N LEU A 70 7.04 4.51 -3.12
CA LEU A 70 5.70 3.99 -2.83
C LEU A 70 5.31 4.38 -1.40
N ARG A 71 4.11 4.94 -1.23
CA ARG A 71 3.60 5.36 0.08
C ARG A 71 2.16 4.94 0.30
N MET A 72 1.82 4.63 1.53
CA MET A 72 0.43 4.46 1.95
C MET A 72 -0.18 5.83 2.27
N ARG A 73 -1.29 6.19 1.61
CA ARG A 73 -2.02 7.42 1.94
C ARG A 73 -2.71 7.27 3.28
N GLN A 74 -2.50 8.25 4.16
CA GLN A 74 -3.10 8.28 5.49
C GLN A 74 -4.42 9.09 5.51
N PRO A 75 -5.34 8.78 6.46
CA PRO A 75 -5.31 7.65 7.37
C PRO A 75 -5.61 6.31 6.67
N LEU A 76 -5.15 5.19 7.21
CA LEU A 76 -5.60 3.87 6.75
C LEU A 76 -7.06 3.61 7.18
N ALA A 77 -7.80 2.83 6.38
CA ALA A 77 -9.04 2.23 6.85
C ALA A 77 -8.78 1.35 8.09
N ARG A 78 -9.73 1.32 9.03
CA ARG A 78 -9.65 0.47 10.23
C ARG A 78 -9.43 -1.00 9.87
N THR A 79 -10.17 -1.51 8.88
CA THR A 79 -10.04 -2.89 8.41
C THR A 79 -8.63 -3.24 7.95
N LEU A 80 -7.96 -2.31 7.25
CA LEU A 80 -6.57 -2.51 6.83
C LEU A 80 -5.62 -2.45 8.03
N SER A 81 -5.82 -1.51 8.95
CA SER A 81 -5.01 -1.40 10.18
C SER A 81 -5.07 -2.69 11.01
N ASP A 82 -6.28 -3.20 11.26
CA ASP A 82 -6.51 -4.44 12.01
C ASP A 82 -5.87 -5.65 11.29
N ALA A 83 -5.92 -5.69 9.96
CA ALA A 83 -5.29 -6.75 9.17
C ALA A 83 -3.76 -6.70 9.26
N LEU A 84 -3.15 -5.51 9.16
CA LEU A 84 -1.71 -5.31 9.31
C LEU A 84 -1.21 -5.72 10.71
N GLU A 85 -1.96 -5.39 11.76
CA GLU A 85 -1.67 -5.84 13.13
C GLU A 85 -1.74 -7.36 13.25
N ARG A 86 -2.83 -7.97 12.79
CA ARG A 86 -3.04 -9.43 12.86
C ARG A 86 -2.00 -10.23 12.09
N CYS A 87 -1.50 -9.69 10.98
CA CYS A 87 -0.43 -10.30 10.20
C CYS A 87 0.98 -9.97 10.71
N GLY A 88 1.10 -9.21 11.81
CA GLY A 88 2.39 -8.88 12.41
C GLY A 88 3.24 -7.89 11.63
N LEU A 89 2.64 -7.17 10.67
CA LEU A 89 3.29 -6.11 9.88
C LEU A 89 3.37 -4.79 10.66
N VAL A 90 2.44 -4.57 11.58
CA VAL A 90 2.44 -3.43 12.52
C VAL A 90 2.35 -3.96 13.94
N ALA A 91 3.10 -3.36 14.86
CA ALA A 91 3.01 -3.71 16.27
C ALA A 91 1.77 -3.04 16.91
N LYS A 92 0.83 -3.85 17.39
CA LYS A 92 -0.27 -3.36 18.24
C LYS A 92 0.21 -2.76 19.55
N SER A 93 1.31 -3.30 20.09
CA SER A 93 1.96 -2.85 21.33
C SER A 93 3.39 -3.37 21.39
N GLY A 94 4.25 -2.69 22.14
CA GLY A 94 5.66 -3.08 22.32
C GLY A 94 6.56 -2.49 21.24
N ALA A 95 7.67 -3.16 20.96
CA ALA A 95 8.66 -2.68 19.98
C ALA A 95 8.05 -2.62 18.56
N PRO A 96 8.33 -1.56 17.78
CA PRO A 96 8.01 -1.47 16.37
C PRO A 96 8.42 -2.71 15.57
N ARG A 97 7.60 -3.09 14.59
CA ARG A 97 8.02 -4.10 13.60
C ARG A 97 9.01 -3.49 12.62
N PRO A 98 9.95 -4.29 12.06
CA PRO A 98 10.77 -3.84 10.95
C PRO A 98 9.90 -3.22 9.85
N ASP A 99 10.31 -2.05 9.38
CA ASP A 99 9.67 -1.30 8.31
C ASP A 99 8.19 -0.95 8.54
N GLN A 100 7.69 -0.96 9.79
CA GLN A 100 6.29 -0.63 10.05
C GLN A 100 5.92 0.80 9.63
N GLU A 101 6.91 1.70 9.59
CA GLU A 101 6.77 3.10 9.17
C GLU A 101 6.23 3.25 7.75
N PHE A 102 6.47 2.26 6.87
CA PHE A 102 5.88 2.23 5.54
C PHE A 102 4.36 2.17 5.61
N TRP A 103 3.81 1.38 6.54
CA TRP A 103 2.38 1.14 6.64
C TRP A 103 1.65 2.28 7.34
N VAL A 104 2.17 2.72 8.50
CA VAL A 104 1.50 3.71 9.37
C VAL A 104 1.88 5.15 9.04
N GLY A 105 2.78 5.36 8.09
CA GLY A 105 3.40 6.66 7.82
C GLY A 105 4.47 7.00 8.86
N LYS A 106 5.27 8.03 8.57
CA LYS A 106 6.13 8.63 9.60
C LYS A 106 5.24 9.31 10.63
N VAL A 107 5.39 8.90 11.90
CA VAL A 107 4.86 9.63 13.06
C VAL A 107 5.69 10.90 13.27
#